data_AF-A0A9J6G6J8-F1
#
_entry.id   AF-A0A9J6G6J8-F1
#
_cell.length_a   1.000
_cell.length_b   1.000
_cell.length_c   1.000
_cell.angle_alpha   90.00
_cell.angle_beta   90.00
_cell.angle_gamma   90.00
#
_symmetry.space_group_name_H-M   'P 1'
#
loop_
_entity.id
_entity.type
_entity.pdbx_description
1 polymer ?
#
loop_
_entity_poly.entity_id
_entity_poly.type
_entity_poly.pdbx_seq_one_letter_code
_entity_poly.pdbx_strand_id
1 'polypeptide(L)' 'MTKKARTMDTEEEIREAFKVFDRDGNGFITAAELRHVMTTLGEKLTNEEVDAMIREADVDGDGQINYDEFVALMTSK' A
#
# COMPACT_ATOMS: atom_id res chain seq x y z
N MET A 1 -19.46 16.50 -10.39
CA MET A 1 -18.20 17.24 -10.22
C MET A 1 -17.11 16.23 -9.95
N THR A 2 -16.19 16.07 -10.89
CA THR A 2 -15.06 15.13 -10.88
C THR A 2 -13.94 15.70 -10.01
N LYS A 3 -13.17 14.82 -9.33
CA LYS A 3 -11.93 15.07 -8.55
C LYS A 3 -12.10 15.29 -7.04
N LYS A 4 -11.87 14.24 -6.27
CA LYS A 4 -10.69 14.15 -5.38
C LYS A 4 -10.53 12.70 -4.95
N ALA A 5 -9.33 12.15 -5.08
CA ALA A 5 -8.97 10.87 -4.48
C ALA A 5 -9.45 10.87 -3.02
N ARG A 6 -10.13 9.79 -2.62
CA ARG A 6 -10.58 9.59 -1.23
C ARG A 6 -9.33 9.68 -0.36
N THR A 7 -9.18 10.78 0.34
CA THR A 7 -8.21 10.89 1.41
C THR A 7 -8.66 9.89 2.47
N MET A 8 -7.90 8.81 2.64
CA MET A 8 -8.03 7.96 3.83
C MET A 8 -7.49 8.79 5.00
N ASP A 9 -8.26 9.79 5.46
CA ASP A 9 -7.81 10.74 6.49
C ASP A 9 -7.86 10.13 7.90
N THR A 10 -8.60 9.03 8.07
CA THR A 10 -8.79 8.41 9.38
C THR A 10 -7.82 7.26 9.57
N GLU A 11 -7.09 7.24 10.69
CA GLU A 11 -6.19 6.14 11.08
C GLU A 11 -6.88 4.76 10.99
N GLU A 12 -8.18 4.70 11.27
CA GLU A 12 -9.00 3.50 11.08
C GLU A 12 -9.09 3.05 9.62
N GLU A 13 -9.32 3.95 8.67
CA GLU A 13 -9.40 3.59 7.24
C GLU A 13 -8.05 3.12 6.70
N ILE A 14 -6.97 3.78 7.12
CA ILE A 14 -5.61 3.36 6.77
C ILE A 14 -5.32 1.98 7.37
N ARG A 15 -5.74 1.73 8.61
CA ARG A 15 -5.60 0.42 9.27
C ARG A 15 -6.43 -0.67 8.60
N GLU A 16 -7.66 -0.38 8.19
CA GLU A 16 -8.48 -1.33 7.43
C GLU A 16 -7.88 -1.62 6.06
N ALA A 17 -7.41 -0.60 5.35
CA ALA A 17 -6.70 -0.78 4.08
C ALA A 17 -5.44 -1.63 4.29
N PHE A 18 -4.63 -1.32 5.29
CA PHE A 18 -3.42 -2.07 5.61
C PHE A 18 -3.73 -3.55 5.84
N LYS A 19 -4.78 -3.89 6.61
CA LYS A 19 -5.22 -5.28 6.81
C LYS A 19 -5.72 -5.98 5.55
N VAL A 20 -6.19 -5.23 4.56
CA VAL A 20 -6.57 -5.82 3.27
C VAL A 20 -5.31 -6.16 2.47
N PHE A 21 -4.27 -5.33 2.57
CA PHE A 21 -2.97 -5.55 1.93
C PHE A 21 -2.12 -6.62 2.63
N ASP A 22 -1.91 -6.53 3.94
CA ASP A 22 -1.20 -7.49 4.80
C ASP A 22 -2.10 -8.70 5.09
N ARG A 23 -1.94 -9.73 4.26
CA ARG A 23 -2.81 -10.91 4.28
C ARG A 23 -2.37 -11.91 5.33
N ASP A 24 -1.06 -11.99 5.58
CA ASP A 24 -0.52 -12.88 6.60
C ASP A 24 -0.50 -12.27 8.01
N GLY A 25 -0.80 -10.97 8.12
CA GLY A 25 -0.97 -10.27 9.40
C GLY A 25 0.35 -10.06 10.12
N ASN A 26 1.47 -9.97 9.38
CA ASN A 26 2.80 -9.83 9.94
C ASN A 26 3.16 -8.37 10.26
N GLY A 27 2.33 -7.40 9.84
CA GLY A 27 2.57 -5.96 10.02
C GLY A 27 3.38 -5.31 8.90
N PHE A 28 3.59 -6.00 7.77
CA PHE A 28 4.37 -5.59 6.61
C PHE A 28 3.65 -5.98 5.32
N ILE A 29 3.69 -5.12 4.31
CA ILE A 29 3.15 -5.42 2.99
C ILE A 29 4.31 -5.73 2.06
N THR A 30 4.38 -6.98 1.62
CA THR A 30 5.37 -7.39 0.64
C THR A 30 4.92 -7.05 -0.79
N ALA A 31 5.88 -6.96 -1.74
CA ALA A 31 5.57 -6.80 -3.17
C ALA A 31 4.60 -7.87 -3.69
N ALA A 32 4.71 -9.11 -3.17
CA ALA A 32 3.84 -10.20 -3.54
C ALA A 32 2.38 -9.96 -3.09
N GLU A 33 2.19 -9.45 -1.89
CA GLU A 33 0.87 -9.12 -1.33
C GLU A 33 0.25 -7.91 -2.01
N LEU A 34 1.03 -6.83 -2.19
CA LEU A 34 0.58 -5.64 -2.91
C LEU A 34 0.07 -6.03 -4.31
N ARG A 35 0.84 -6.83 -5.05
CA ARG A 35 0.45 -7.34 -6.37
C ARG A 35 -0.82 -8.18 -6.30
N HIS A 36 -0.96 -9.03 -5.29
CA HIS A 36 -2.13 -9.89 -5.14
C HIS A 36 -3.39 -9.07 -4.91
N VAL A 37 -3.33 -8.07 -4.03
CA VAL A 37 -4.46 -7.18 -3.73
C VAL A 37 -4.82 -6.33 -4.94
N MET A 38 -3.84 -5.73 -5.62
CA MET A 38 -4.09 -4.94 -6.83
C MET A 38 -4.76 -5.78 -7.91
N THR A 39 -4.28 -7.01 -8.13
CA THR A 39 -4.90 -7.96 -9.06
C THR A 39 -6.34 -8.30 -8.64
N THR A 40 -6.62 -8.37 -7.34
CA THR A 40 -7.95 -8.65 -6.78
C THR A 40 -8.91 -7.47 -6.94
N LEU A 41 -8.38 -6.24 -6.87
CA LEU A 41 -9.11 -5.00 -7.17
C LEU A 41 -9.38 -4.79 -8.67
N GLY A 42 -8.86 -5.67 -9.52
CA GLY A 42 -9.04 -5.64 -10.97
C GLY A 42 -7.94 -4.88 -11.72
N GLU A 43 -6.96 -4.33 -11.01
CA GLU A 43 -5.80 -3.67 -11.59
C GLU A 43 -4.61 -4.64 -11.67
N LYS A 44 -4.25 -5.04 -12.88
CA LYS A 44 -3.06 -5.85 -13.11
C LYS A 44 -1.85 -4.93 -13.22
N LEU A 45 -1.20 -4.70 -12.09
CA LEU A 45 0.13 -4.10 -12.09
C LEU A 45 1.18 -5.12 -12.54
N THR A 46 2.13 -4.64 -13.33
CA THR A 46 3.33 -5.40 -13.69
C THR A 46 4.28 -5.47 -12.50
N ASN A 47 5.23 -6.42 -12.52
CA ASN A 47 6.25 -6.50 -11.47
C ASN A 47 7.03 -5.19 -11.35
N GLU A 48 7.31 -4.53 -12.47
CA GLU A 48 8.03 -3.25 -12.51
C GLU A 48 7.25 -2.11 -11.82
N GLU A 49 5.93 -2.05 -12.02
CA GLU A 49 5.07 -1.07 -11.34
C GLU A 49 4.98 -1.33 -9.84
N VAL A 50 4.86 -2.59 -9.44
CA VAL A 50 4.84 -2.99 -8.02
C VAL A 50 6.18 -2.66 -7.35
N ASP A 51 7.30 -3.00 -7.99
CA ASP A 51 8.64 -2.66 -7.50
C ASP A 51 8.84 -1.15 -7.38
N ALA A 52 8.33 -0.36 -8.35
CA ALA A 52 8.38 1.09 -8.28
C ALA A 52 7.58 1.63 -7.08
N MET A 53 6.35 1.13 -6.88
CA MET A 53 5.52 1.52 -5.74
C MET A 53 6.15 1.15 -4.40
N ILE A 54 6.70 -0.07 -4.28
CA ILE A 54 7.43 -0.51 -3.09
C ILE A 54 8.60 0.44 -2.86
N ARG A 55 9.42 0.72 -3.86
CA ARG A 55 10.58 1.62 -3.69
C ARG A 55 10.24 3.06 -3.35
N GLU A 56 9.07 3.55 -3.74
CA GLU A 56 8.60 4.88 -3.33
C GLU A 56 8.07 4.89 -1.89
N ALA A 57 7.56 3.74 -1.43
CA ALA A 57 7.02 3.52 -0.09
C ALA A 57 8.10 3.21 0.95
N ASP A 58 9.05 2.38 0.55
CA ASP A 58 10.09 1.74 1.34
C ASP A 58 11.21 2.75 1.61
N VAL A 59 11.13 3.36 2.79
CA VAL A 59 12.07 4.40 3.24
C VAL A 59 13.30 3.75 3.88
N ASP A 60 13.11 2.61 4.55
CA ASP A 60 14.19 1.89 5.24
C ASP A 60 14.98 0.93 4.33
N GLY A 61 14.46 0.61 3.14
CA GLY A 61 15.09 -0.21 2.11
C GLY A 61 15.01 -1.72 2.38
N ASP A 62 14.04 -2.18 3.18
CA ASP A 62 13.89 -3.60 3.52
C ASP A 62 13.13 -4.41 2.44
N GLY A 63 12.60 -3.73 1.41
CA GLY A 63 11.84 -4.32 0.32
C GLY A 63 10.39 -4.67 0.68
N GLN A 64 9.90 -4.16 1.80
CA GLN A 64 8.54 -4.30 2.33
C GLN A 64 8.04 -2.91 2.73
N ILE A 65 6.74 -2.81 3.04
CA ILE A 65 6.14 -1.56 3.50
C ILE A 65 5.57 -1.82 4.88
N ASN A 66 6.17 -1.22 5.90
CA ASN A 66 5.64 -1.32 7.25
C ASN A 66 4.43 -0.38 7.45
N TYR A 67 3.71 -0.53 8.57
CA TYR A 67 2.53 0.30 8.85
C TYR A 67 2.84 1.80 8.88
N ASP A 68 3.98 2.20 9.45
CA ASP A 68 4.39 3.60 9.57
C ASP A 68 4.69 4.20 8.19
N GLU A 69 5.39 3.46 7.34
CA GLU A 69 5.67 3.82 5.95
C GLU A 69 4.39 3.92 5.13
N PHE A 70 3.47 2.97 5.28
CA PHE A 70 2.18 3.00 4.59
C PHE A 70 1.35 4.22 5.01
N VAL A 71 1.30 4.54 6.31
CA VAL A 71 0.66 5.75 6.83
C VAL A 71 1.35 6.99 6.27
N ALA A 72 2.68 7.03 6.28
CA ALA A 72 3.45 8.15 5.74
C ALA A 72 3.19 8.34 4.24
N LEU A 73 3.00 7.27 3.48
CA LEU A 73 2.66 7.31 2.05
C LEU A 73 1.25 7.86 1.82
N MET A 74 0.29 7.43 2.63
CA MET A 74 -1.12 7.82 2.50
C MET A 74 -1.40 9.23 3.05
N THR A 75 -0.56 9.71 3.96
CA THR A 75 -0.65 11.05 4.55
C THR A 75 0.32 12.06 3.94
N SER A 76 1.37 11.61 3.24
CA SER A 76 2.24 12.47 2.44
C SER A 76 1.44 13.05 1.29
N LYS A 77 1.45 14.38 1.23
CA LYS A 77 0.59 15.20 0.39
C LYS A 77 1.36 15.86 -0.74
#